data_AF-A0A940L5I5-F1
#
_entry.id   AF-A0A940L5I5-F1
#
_cell.length_a   1.000
_cell.length_b   1.000
_cell.length_c   1.000
_cell.angle_alpha   90.00
_cell.angle_beta   90.00
_cell.angle_gamma   90.00
#
_symmetry.space_group_name_H-M   'P 1'
#
loop_
_entity.id
_entity.type
_entity.pdbx_description
1 polymer ?
#
loop_
_entity_poly.entity_id
_entity_poly.type
_entity_poly.pdbx_seq_one_letter_code
_entity_poly.pdbx_strand_id
1 'polypeptide(L)'
;MKVFRAFFLLLVSLSAGAASAGPVSALDIMTFADSFECQDKFPHHSFCEAVQFKPWTGEEKAIVGSYLSKINDPRLAGVLKAIQQTGITKIHRVTYSARWYSNPQFRRVEFVRSAEKAFLWVNPVTNVIGVTDSFFAGTPFMDPYAKVDRKQINILHELMHDFDIATDHKYSTDDFEKAAGWDWNGKEAVVTGLDYEKAKAQFQGVLALVKEKKVAEAYALDRELGRANGFPTLYALTGQFECFAEAVAYYIFDPTAPQYYRKDLKTYLDIILSQ
;
A
#
# COMPACT_ATOMS: atom_id res chain seq x y z
N MET A 1 -60.86 29.57 10.11
CA MET A 1 -60.68 28.25 9.48
C MET A 1 -59.73 28.39 8.30
N LYS A 2 -58.61 27.65 8.35
CA LYS A 2 -57.75 27.07 7.28
C LYS A 2 -57.86 27.72 5.88
N VAL A 3 -56.89 28.54 5.46
CA VAL A 3 -55.63 28.17 4.74
C VAL A 3 -55.89 27.57 3.36
N PHE A 4 -55.53 28.30 2.29
CA PHE A 4 -54.96 27.75 1.04
C PHE A 4 -54.21 28.86 0.30
N ARG A 5 -52.89 28.99 0.57
CA ARG A 5 -51.95 29.70 -0.28
C ARG A 5 -51.33 28.68 -1.23
N ALA A 6 -51.67 28.77 -2.52
CA ALA A 6 -50.97 28.06 -3.57
C ALA A 6 -49.70 28.85 -3.92
N PHE A 7 -48.54 28.34 -3.51
CA PHE A 7 -47.24 28.77 -4.01
C PHE A 7 -46.67 27.60 -4.82
N PHE A 8 -46.83 27.66 -6.14
CA PHE A 8 -46.17 26.76 -7.07
C PHE A 8 -44.74 27.27 -7.26
N LEU A 9 -43.79 26.70 -6.52
CA LEU A 9 -42.37 26.85 -6.79
C LEU A 9 -41.96 25.75 -7.76
N LEU A 10 -41.76 26.15 -9.01
CA LEU A 10 -41.19 25.33 -10.07
C LEU A 10 -39.71 25.08 -9.72
N LEU A 11 -39.44 23.96 -9.04
CA LEU A 11 -38.08 23.44 -8.86
C LEU A 11 -37.61 22.90 -10.21
N VAL A 12 -36.91 23.75 -10.97
CA VAL A 12 -36.08 23.32 -12.09
C VAL A 12 -34.91 22.54 -11.50
N SER A 13 -35.08 21.23 -11.38
CA SER A 13 -34.00 20.29 -11.13
C SER A 13 -33.10 20.26 -12.38
N LEU A 14 -32.12 21.15 -12.40
CA LEU A 14 -30.92 21.01 -13.22
C LEU A 14 -30.17 19.77 -12.73
N SER A 15 -30.52 18.61 -13.28
CA SER A 15 -29.64 17.45 -13.29
C SER A 15 -28.41 17.82 -14.12
N ALA A 16 -27.43 18.46 -13.47
CA ALA A 16 -26.07 18.45 -13.96
C ALA A 16 -25.69 16.98 -14.09
N GLY A 17 -25.64 16.51 -15.33
CA GLY A 17 -25.18 15.17 -15.64
C GLY A 17 -23.84 14.98 -14.96
N ALA A 18 -23.78 14.02 -14.04
CA ALA A 18 -22.52 13.45 -13.63
C ALA A 18 -21.90 12.91 -14.90
N ALA A 19 -20.98 13.69 -15.49
CA ALA A 19 -20.02 13.14 -16.44
C ALA A 19 -19.43 11.94 -15.71
N SER A 20 -19.74 10.74 -16.22
CA SER A 20 -19.13 9.52 -15.73
C SER A 20 -17.63 9.69 -15.96
N ALA A 21 -16.92 10.11 -14.92
CA ALA A 21 -15.47 10.04 -14.91
C ALA A 21 -15.14 8.62 -15.31
N GLY A 22 -14.37 8.46 -16.39
CA GLY A 22 -13.93 7.14 -16.85
C GLY A 22 -13.27 6.37 -15.71
N PRO A 23 -13.10 5.05 -15.84
CA PRO A 23 -12.43 4.26 -14.81
C PRO A 23 -11.08 4.92 -14.49
N VAL A 24 -10.91 5.37 -13.26
CA VAL A 24 -9.68 5.99 -12.77
C VAL A 24 -8.65 4.88 -12.67
N SER A 25 -7.55 4.98 -13.41
CA SER A 25 -6.39 4.10 -13.22
C SER A 25 -5.40 4.72 -12.26
N ALA A 26 -4.50 3.91 -11.67
CA ALA A 26 -3.42 4.47 -10.85
C ALA A 26 -2.48 5.38 -11.65
N LEU A 27 -2.38 5.17 -12.98
CA LEU A 27 -1.60 6.04 -13.85
C LEU A 27 -2.21 7.45 -13.96
N ASP A 28 -3.53 7.58 -13.89
CA ASP A 28 -4.21 8.87 -14.05
C ASP A 28 -4.06 9.78 -12.82
N ILE A 29 -3.78 9.20 -11.66
CA ILE A 29 -3.65 9.94 -10.40
C ILE A 29 -2.21 10.19 -9.98
N MET A 30 -1.26 9.41 -10.52
CA MET A 30 0.16 9.49 -10.15
C MET A 30 0.97 10.31 -11.15
N THR A 31 1.84 11.16 -10.62
CA THR A 31 2.74 12.03 -11.41
C THR A 31 4.20 11.79 -11.05
N PHE A 32 5.06 11.77 -12.06
CA PHE A 32 6.50 11.61 -11.89
C PHE A 32 7.16 12.95 -11.54
N ALA A 33 7.79 13.04 -10.37
CA ALA A 33 8.48 14.24 -9.91
C ALA A 33 10.00 14.01 -9.84
N ASP A 34 10.75 14.85 -10.55
CA ASP A 34 12.22 14.76 -10.68
C ASP A 34 12.98 15.39 -9.51
N SER A 35 12.32 16.24 -8.72
CA SER A 35 12.91 16.93 -7.58
C SER A 35 11.97 16.91 -6.37
N PHE A 36 12.57 17.11 -5.21
CA PHE A 36 11.90 17.31 -3.93
C PHE A 36 12.65 18.39 -3.16
N GLU A 37 11.95 19.44 -2.74
CA GLU A 37 12.58 20.58 -2.08
C GLU A 37 12.72 20.33 -0.58
N CYS A 38 13.97 20.27 -0.13
CA CYS A 38 14.32 20.05 1.28
C CYS A 38 14.50 21.40 1.96
N GLN A 39 13.83 21.61 3.09
CA GLN A 39 13.98 22.82 3.88
C GLN A 39 14.31 22.47 5.33
N ASP A 40 15.03 23.36 6.03
CA ASP A 40 15.38 23.17 7.45
C ASP A 40 14.13 23.00 8.34
N LYS A 41 13.01 23.57 7.90
CA LYS A 41 11.68 23.40 8.49
C LYS A 41 10.86 22.42 7.66
N PHE A 42 11.14 21.14 7.78
CA PHE A 42 10.34 20.06 7.20
C PHE A 42 10.03 20.17 5.68
N PRO A 43 10.62 19.34 4.81
CA PRO A 43 11.20 18.03 5.08
C PRO A 43 12.71 18.13 5.41
N HIS A 44 13.09 17.57 6.57
CA HIS A 44 14.41 17.74 7.21
C HIS A 44 15.58 17.45 6.25
N HIS A 45 16.64 18.26 6.25
CA HIS A 45 17.84 18.05 5.41
C HIS A 45 18.38 16.61 5.44
N SER A 46 18.43 16.00 6.63
CA SER A 46 18.87 14.60 6.80
C SER A 46 18.03 13.58 6.01
N PHE A 47 16.74 13.87 5.75
CA PHE A 47 15.87 13.01 4.94
C PHE A 47 16.36 12.95 3.49
N CYS A 48 16.66 14.11 2.90
CA CYS A 48 17.09 14.16 1.51
C CYS A 48 18.49 13.58 1.31
N GLU A 49 19.39 13.75 2.28
CA GLU A 49 20.68 13.07 2.30
C GLU A 49 20.52 11.54 2.39
N ALA A 50 19.61 11.08 3.24
CA ALA A 50 19.32 9.66 3.40
C ALA A 50 18.74 9.06 2.10
N VAL A 51 17.66 9.65 1.57
CA VAL A 51 16.92 9.12 0.41
C VAL A 51 17.68 9.26 -0.90
N GLN A 52 18.35 10.41 -1.10
CA GLN A 52 19.05 10.80 -2.33
C GLN A 52 18.15 10.75 -3.58
N PHE A 53 17.49 11.87 -3.86
CA PHE A 53 16.66 12.04 -5.06
C PHE A 53 17.49 12.06 -6.35
N LYS A 54 16.92 11.52 -7.42
CA LYS A 54 17.49 11.48 -8.76
C LYS A 54 16.43 11.93 -9.78
N PRO A 55 16.82 12.51 -10.92
CA PRO A 55 15.90 12.69 -12.03
C PRO A 55 15.48 11.33 -12.58
N TRP A 56 14.25 11.25 -13.05
CA TRP A 56 13.75 10.09 -13.78
C TRP A 56 14.30 10.06 -15.22
N THR A 57 14.63 8.87 -15.70
CA THR A 57 14.83 8.65 -17.15
C THR A 57 13.50 8.33 -17.83
N GLY A 58 13.42 8.52 -19.16
CA GLY A 58 12.22 8.18 -19.94
C GLY A 58 11.86 6.69 -19.88
N GLU A 59 12.87 5.82 -19.87
CA GLU A 59 12.69 4.37 -19.74
C GLU A 59 12.10 3.99 -18.38
N GLU A 60 12.63 4.55 -17.28
CA GLU A 60 12.11 4.30 -15.93
C GLU A 60 10.66 4.77 -15.78
N LYS A 61 10.31 5.96 -16.33
CA LYS A 61 8.91 6.43 -16.36
C LYS A 61 8.02 5.46 -17.13
N ALA A 62 8.47 4.95 -18.27
CA ALA A 62 7.71 3.99 -19.07
C ALA A 62 7.50 2.65 -18.35
N ILE A 63 8.52 2.13 -17.67
CA ILE A 63 8.42 0.89 -16.89
C ILE A 63 7.41 1.04 -15.75
N VAL A 64 7.55 2.07 -14.91
CA VAL A 64 6.65 2.29 -13.77
C VAL A 64 5.22 2.62 -14.26
N GLY A 65 5.11 3.45 -15.30
CA GLY A 65 3.83 3.79 -15.91
C GLY A 65 3.09 2.58 -16.47
N SER A 66 3.81 1.60 -17.03
CA SER A 66 3.25 0.33 -17.51
C SER A 66 2.67 -0.54 -16.39
N TYR A 67 3.22 -0.46 -15.17
CA TYR A 67 2.61 -1.14 -14.02
C TYR A 67 1.41 -0.38 -13.48
N LEU A 68 1.51 0.96 -13.34
CA LEU A 68 0.40 1.80 -12.89
C LEU A 68 -0.83 1.69 -13.80
N SER A 69 -0.64 1.58 -15.12
CA SER A 69 -1.76 1.43 -16.06
C SER A 69 -2.49 0.09 -15.95
N LYS A 70 -1.83 -0.94 -15.39
CA LYS A 70 -2.45 -2.25 -15.11
C LYS A 70 -3.19 -2.29 -13.78
N ILE A 71 -3.11 -1.21 -12.97
CA ILE A 71 -3.87 -1.05 -11.74
C ILE A 71 -5.12 -0.21 -12.09
N ASN A 72 -6.10 -0.89 -12.66
CA ASN A 72 -7.32 -0.29 -13.22
C ASN A 72 -8.59 -1.11 -12.91
N ASP A 73 -8.56 -1.90 -11.83
CA ASP A 73 -9.71 -2.69 -11.39
C ASP A 73 -10.85 -1.75 -10.92
N PRO A 74 -12.10 -1.92 -11.38
CA PRO A 74 -13.21 -1.06 -10.97
C PRO A 74 -13.46 -1.01 -9.46
N ARG A 75 -13.10 -2.07 -8.72
CA ARG A 75 -13.18 -2.13 -7.25
C ARG A 75 -12.26 -1.11 -6.56
N LEU A 76 -11.25 -0.61 -7.27
CA LEU A 76 -10.32 0.39 -6.75
C LEU A 76 -10.79 1.83 -6.99
N ALA A 77 -11.97 2.06 -7.58
CA ALA A 77 -12.40 3.41 -7.95
C ALA A 77 -12.46 4.38 -6.74
N GLY A 78 -13.08 3.98 -5.63
CA GLY A 78 -13.13 4.80 -4.41
C GLY A 78 -11.76 5.00 -3.77
N VAL A 79 -10.94 3.95 -3.77
CA VAL A 79 -9.55 3.98 -3.26
C VAL A 79 -8.70 5.00 -4.02
N LEU A 80 -8.66 4.88 -5.36
CA LEU A 80 -7.89 5.77 -6.22
C LEU A 80 -8.40 7.22 -6.17
N LYS A 81 -9.72 7.40 -6.02
CA LYS A 81 -10.31 8.73 -5.83
C LYS A 81 -9.90 9.36 -4.50
N ALA A 82 -9.87 8.60 -3.40
CA ALA A 82 -9.41 9.11 -2.11
C ALA A 82 -7.94 9.55 -2.18
N ILE A 83 -7.07 8.71 -2.76
CA ILE A 83 -5.66 9.07 -2.99
C ILE A 83 -5.54 10.35 -3.83
N GLN A 84 -6.28 10.45 -4.93
CA GLN A 84 -6.24 11.64 -5.79
C GLN A 84 -6.63 12.93 -5.05
N GLN A 85 -7.56 12.83 -4.10
CA GLN A 85 -8.11 13.99 -3.38
C GLN A 85 -7.26 14.42 -2.18
N THR A 86 -6.72 13.47 -1.42
CA THR A 86 -6.08 13.74 -0.12
C THR A 86 -4.75 13.02 0.10
N GLY A 87 -4.39 12.07 -0.77
CA GLY A 87 -3.15 11.29 -0.68
C GLY A 87 -1.95 11.91 -1.41
N ILE A 88 -0.89 11.10 -1.56
CA ILE A 88 0.38 11.49 -2.17
C ILE A 88 0.36 11.14 -3.66
N THR A 89 0.21 12.15 -4.53
CA THR A 89 0.11 11.95 -5.99
C THR A 89 1.44 12.05 -6.74
N LYS A 90 2.56 12.23 -6.03
CA LYS A 90 3.90 12.40 -6.62
C LYS A 90 4.78 11.22 -6.25
N ILE A 91 5.30 10.55 -7.29
CA ILE A 91 6.29 9.50 -7.15
C ILE A 91 7.67 10.02 -7.57
N HIS A 92 8.66 9.70 -6.74
CA HIS A 92 10.02 10.19 -6.88
C HIS A 92 10.99 9.06 -7.18
N ARG A 93 12.01 9.36 -8.00
CA ARG A 93 13.14 8.47 -8.22
C ARG A 93 14.22 8.75 -7.20
N VAL A 94 14.70 7.70 -6.54
CA VAL A 94 15.56 7.81 -5.35
C VAL A 94 16.56 6.68 -5.28
N THR A 95 17.71 6.87 -4.64
CA THR A 95 18.67 5.78 -4.49
C THR A 95 18.27 4.81 -3.37
N TYR A 96 17.82 5.33 -2.23
CA TYR A 96 17.59 4.55 -1.02
C TYR A 96 16.26 4.92 -0.37
N SER A 97 15.69 3.98 0.39
CA SER A 97 14.67 4.30 1.39
C SER A 97 15.33 4.85 2.66
N ALA A 98 14.53 5.48 3.51
CA ALA A 98 15.01 6.06 4.77
C ALA A 98 14.16 5.59 5.96
N ARG A 99 14.81 5.47 7.11
CA ARG A 99 14.18 5.28 8.42
C ARG A 99 14.38 6.53 9.25
N TRP A 100 13.45 6.78 10.17
CA TRP A 100 13.57 7.89 11.11
C TRP A 100 13.92 7.38 12.52
N TYR A 101 14.54 8.24 13.31
CA TYR A 101 14.73 8.03 14.74
C TYR A 101 14.60 9.35 15.49
N SER A 102 14.23 9.27 16.76
CA SER A 102 14.24 10.43 17.65
C SER A 102 15.67 10.67 18.13
N ASN A 103 16.22 11.86 17.87
CA ASN A 103 17.50 12.30 18.42
C ASN A 103 17.26 13.20 19.65
N PRO A 104 17.32 12.64 20.88
CA PRO A 104 16.99 13.40 22.09
C PRO A 104 18.02 14.50 22.40
N GLN A 105 19.28 14.35 21.97
CA GLN A 105 20.33 15.35 22.19
C GLN A 105 20.02 16.66 21.48
N PHE A 106 19.51 16.58 20.25
CA PHE A 106 19.16 17.76 19.44
C PHE A 106 17.64 18.04 19.40
N ARG A 107 16.84 17.28 20.15
CA ARG A 107 15.37 17.39 20.24
C ARG A 107 14.69 17.46 18.87
N ARG A 108 15.14 16.60 17.94
CA ARG A 108 14.63 16.54 16.57
C ARG A 108 14.53 15.11 16.07
N VAL A 109 13.70 14.90 15.06
CA VAL A 109 13.67 13.66 14.29
C VAL A 109 14.76 13.74 13.23
N GLU A 110 15.53 12.66 13.10
CA GLU A 110 16.56 12.52 12.08
C GLU A 110 16.27 11.30 11.21
N PHE A 111 16.82 11.31 10.01
CA PHE A 111 16.65 10.24 9.02
C PHE A 111 17.99 9.62 8.68
N VAL A 112 17.99 8.31 8.50
CA VAL A 112 19.15 7.51 8.06
C VAL A 112 18.73 6.62 6.91
N ARG A 113 19.70 6.26 6.06
CA ARG A 113 19.48 5.26 5.01
C ARG A 113 19.02 3.94 5.62
N SER A 114 17.99 3.37 5.02
CA SER A 114 17.63 1.99 5.31
C SER A 114 18.68 1.06 4.72
N ALA A 115 19.08 0.04 5.48
CA ALA A 115 19.87 -1.07 4.96
C ALA A 115 19.04 -1.99 4.06
N GLU A 116 17.71 -1.96 4.22
CA GLU A 116 16.79 -2.75 3.42
C GLU A 116 16.57 -2.13 2.04
N LYS A 117 16.64 -2.99 1.03
CA LYS A 117 16.44 -2.64 -0.37
C LYS A 117 14.96 -2.76 -0.74
N ALA A 118 14.14 -1.81 -0.27
CA ALA A 118 12.75 -1.70 -0.70
C ALA A 118 12.69 -1.39 -2.20
N PHE A 119 11.71 -1.93 -2.94
CA PHE A 119 11.50 -1.56 -4.35
C PHE A 119 10.83 -0.19 -4.45
N LEU A 120 9.77 -0.03 -3.66
CA LEU A 120 8.97 1.15 -3.51
C LEU A 120 8.73 1.33 -2.00
N TRP A 121 8.51 2.55 -1.53
CA TRP A 121 8.00 2.78 -0.17
C TRP A 121 7.20 4.08 -0.13
N VAL A 122 6.23 4.15 0.77
CA VAL A 122 5.56 5.40 1.16
C VAL A 122 6.11 5.92 2.48
N ASN A 123 6.44 7.21 2.55
CA ASN A 123 6.80 7.88 3.80
C ASN A 123 5.68 8.85 4.21
N PRO A 124 4.87 8.52 5.23
CA PRO A 124 3.74 9.34 5.66
C PRO A 124 4.18 10.64 6.32
N VAL A 125 5.41 10.69 6.86
CA VAL A 125 5.91 11.90 7.52
C VAL A 125 6.21 12.93 6.44
N THR A 126 7.03 12.56 5.45
CA THR A 126 7.52 13.48 4.41
C THR A 126 6.65 13.58 3.16
N ASN A 127 5.55 12.84 3.09
CA ASN A 127 4.65 12.76 1.94
C ASN A 127 5.41 12.41 0.64
N VAL A 128 6.27 11.39 0.72
CA VAL A 128 7.08 10.93 -0.41
C VAL A 128 6.79 9.46 -0.70
N ILE A 129 6.49 9.18 -1.96
CA ILE A 129 6.57 7.82 -2.53
C ILE A 129 7.88 7.70 -3.30
N GLY A 130 8.74 6.76 -2.93
CA GLY A 130 10.09 6.62 -3.51
C GLY A 130 10.31 5.31 -4.26
N VAL A 131 10.74 5.38 -5.52
CA VAL A 131 11.08 4.22 -6.37
C VAL A 131 12.60 4.03 -6.44
N THR A 132 13.09 2.95 -5.83
CA THR A 132 14.54 2.74 -5.68
C THR A 132 15.20 2.10 -6.90
N ASP A 133 16.54 2.10 -6.91
CA ASP A 133 17.34 1.33 -7.88
C ASP A 133 16.98 -0.16 -7.86
N SER A 134 16.52 -0.69 -6.71
CA SER A 134 16.17 -2.11 -6.56
C SER A 134 14.89 -2.48 -7.29
N PHE A 135 13.98 -1.52 -7.52
CA PHE A 135 12.82 -1.73 -8.38
C PHE A 135 13.24 -2.07 -9.81
N PHE A 136 14.24 -1.39 -10.35
CA PHE A 136 14.68 -1.59 -11.74
C PHE A 136 15.64 -2.78 -11.88
N ALA A 137 16.59 -2.92 -10.96
CA ALA A 137 17.55 -4.02 -10.97
C ALA A 137 16.95 -5.36 -10.49
N GLY A 138 15.80 -5.34 -9.81
CA GLY A 138 15.12 -6.54 -9.32
C GLY A 138 14.65 -7.43 -10.48
N THR A 139 14.97 -8.71 -10.40
CA THR A 139 14.53 -9.72 -11.37
C THR A 139 13.00 -9.76 -11.43
N PRO A 140 12.38 -9.65 -12.64
CA PRO A 140 10.96 -9.89 -12.82
C PRO A 140 10.57 -11.26 -12.27
N PHE A 141 9.47 -11.32 -11.53
CA PHE A 141 8.98 -12.55 -10.95
C PHE A 141 7.45 -12.54 -11.00
N MET A 142 6.86 -13.59 -11.54
CA MET A 142 5.42 -13.74 -11.62
C MET A 142 4.91 -14.43 -10.35
N ASP A 143 3.93 -13.83 -9.67
CA ASP A 143 3.31 -14.47 -8.51
C ASP A 143 2.69 -15.82 -8.91
N PRO A 144 2.98 -16.90 -8.15
CA PRO A 144 2.55 -18.25 -8.52
C PRO A 144 1.03 -18.43 -8.54
N TYR A 145 0.26 -17.57 -7.88
CA TYR A 145 -1.20 -17.73 -7.72
C TYR A 145 -1.98 -16.64 -8.46
N ALA A 146 -1.61 -15.37 -8.28
CA ALA A 146 -2.21 -14.21 -8.93
C ALA A 146 -1.86 -14.09 -10.42
N LYS A 147 -0.77 -14.72 -10.87
CA LYS A 147 -0.29 -14.66 -12.26
C LYS A 147 -0.04 -13.23 -12.78
N VAL A 148 0.36 -12.34 -11.88
CA VAL A 148 0.84 -10.98 -12.20
C VAL A 148 2.28 -10.80 -11.76
N ASP A 149 2.98 -9.81 -12.32
CA ASP A 149 4.35 -9.51 -11.89
C ASP A 149 4.33 -8.98 -10.44
N ARG A 150 5.27 -9.45 -9.61
CA ARG A 150 5.43 -9.03 -8.22
C ARG A 150 5.59 -7.51 -8.08
N LYS A 151 6.24 -6.84 -9.04
CA LYS A 151 6.36 -5.37 -9.02
C LYS A 151 4.99 -4.68 -9.13
N GLN A 152 4.04 -5.28 -9.84
CA GLN A 152 2.66 -4.78 -9.91
C GLN A 152 1.96 -4.92 -8.56
N ILE A 153 2.13 -6.05 -7.88
CA ILE A 153 1.61 -6.27 -6.52
C ILE A 153 2.21 -5.26 -5.56
N ASN A 154 3.54 -5.08 -5.58
CA ASN A 154 4.23 -4.13 -4.71
C ASN A 154 3.79 -2.68 -4.96
N ILE A 155 3.51 -2.28 -6.21
CA ILE A 155 2.98 -0.93 -6.46
C ILE A 155 1.60 -0.78 -5.82
N LEU A 156 0.69 -1.76 -6.00
CA LEU A 156 -0.63 -1.67 -5.36
C LEU A 156 -0.51 -1.69 -3.83
N HIS A 157 0.36 -2.51 -3.27
CA HIS A 157 0.66 -2.55 -1.82
C HIS A 157 1.00 -1.15 -1.29
N GLU A 158 1.95 -0.47 -1.90
CA GLU A 158 2.32 0.89 -1.47
C GLU A 158 1.21 1.92 -1.73
N LEU A 159 0.41 1.77 -2.79
CA LEU A 159 -0.79 2.59 -2.98
C LEU A 159 -1.82 2.39 -1.87
N MET A 160 -1.88 1.21 -1.25
CA MET A 160 -2.79 0.98 -0.11
C MET A 160 -2.28 1.66 1.16
N HIS A 161 -0.97 1.77 1.35
CA HIS A 161 -0.40 2.62 2.40
C HIS A 161 -0.75 4.09 2.16
N ASP A 162 -0.69 4.57 0.91
CA ASP A 162 -1.10 5.92 0.55
C ASP A 162 -2.62 6.14 0.75
N PHE A 163 -3.45 5.16 0.40
CA PHE A 163 -4.89 5.19 0.69
C PHE A 163 -5.18 5.28 2.19
N ASP A 164 -4.43 4.53 2.99
CA ASP A 164 -4.57 4.54 4.44
C ASP A 164 -4.25 5.94 5.00
N ILE A 165 -3.16 6.56 4.54
CA ILE A 165 -2.84 7.96 4.86
C ILE A 165 -3.96 8.92 4.39
N ALA A 166 -4.43 8.76 3.16
CA ALA A 166 -5.46 9.61 2.55
C ALA A 166 -6.80 9.56 3.32
N THR A 167 -7.03 8.49 4.09
CA THR A 167 -8.24 8.26 4.88
C THR A 167 -8.03 8.43 6.38
N ASP A 168 -6.90 9.01 6.80
CA ASP A 168 -6.51 9.18 8.21
C ASP A 168 -6.54 7.86 8.98
N HIS A 169 -5.98 6.82 8.35
CA HIS A 169 -5.88 5.45 8.83
C HIS A 169 -7.21 4.77 9.16
N LYS A 170 -8.35 5.34 8.74
CA LYS A 170 -9.69 4.87 9.10
C LYS A 170 -9.88 3.37 8.86
N TYR A 171 -9.26 2.83 7.81
CA TYR A 171 -9.50 1.45 7.36
C TYR A 171 -8.50 0.43 7.85
N SER A 172 -7.31 0.82 8.32
CA SER A 172 -6.31 -0.08 8.91
C SER A 172 -6.37 -0.15 10.45
N THR A 173 -7.41 0.41 11.06
CA THR A 173 -7.63 0.44 12.52
C THR A 173 -8.05 -0.90 13.12
N ASP A 174 -8.31 -0.91 14.44
CA ASP A 174 -8.86 -2.02 15.24
C ASP A 174 -9.94 -2.87 14.55
N ASP A 175 -10.80 -2.27 13.72
CA ASP A 175 -11.87 -3.00 13.03
C ASP A 175 -11.31 -3.92 11.93
N PHE A 176 -10.27 -3.48 11.20
CA PHE A 176 -9.53 -4.34 10.29
C PHE A 176 -8.77 -5.41 11.06
N GLU A 177 -8.10 -5.03 12.14
CA GLU A 177 -7.32 -5.96 12.97
C GLU A 177 -8.20 -7.10 13.47
N LYS A 178 -9.37 -6.79 14.02
CA LYS A 178 -10.37 -7.78 14.44
C LYS A 178 -10.84 -8.66 13.28
N ALA A 179 -11.10 -8.08 12.11
CA ALA A 179 -11.54 -8.84 10.93
C ALA A 179 -10.45 -9.80 10.41
N ALA A 180 -9.19 -9.36 10.42
CA ALA A 180 -8.01 -10.18 10.15
C ALA A 180 -7.73 -11.21 11.26
N GLY A 181 -8.28 -11.00 12.45
CA GLY A 181 -8.11 -11.86 13.62
C GLY A 181 -6.84 -11.55 14.41
N TRP A 182 -6.26 -10.37 14.25
CA TRP A 182 -5.19 -9.86 15.09
C TRP A 182 -5.70 -9.59 16.51
N ASP A 183 -4.89 -9.97 17.49
CA ASP A 183 -5.15 -9.80 18.92
C ASP A 183 -3.83 -9.63 19.68
N TRP A 184 -3.88 -9.00 20.85
CA TRP A 184 -2.73 -8.82 21.72
C TRP A 184 -2.66 -9.95 22.75
N ASN A 185 -1.64 -10.82 22.64
CA ASN A 185 -1.50 -11.95 23.58
C ASN A 185 -0.81 -11.60 24.91
N GLY A 186 -0.61 -10.31 25.20
CA GLY A 186 0.15 -9.84 26.37
C GLY A 186 1.63 -9.54 26.11
N LYS A 187 2.17 -10.00 24.97
CA LYS A 187 3.59 -9.80 24.59
C LYS A 187 3.74 -9.16 23.21
N GLU A 188 2.92 -9.59 22.26
CA GLU A 188 2.96 -9.15 20.88
C GLU A 188 1.61 -9.34 20.20
N ALA A 189 1.41 -8.66 19.08
CA ALA A 189 0.27 -8.90 18.23
C ALA A 189 0.41 -10.29 17.57
N VAL A 190 -0.66 -11.08 17.62
CA VAL A 190 -0.74 -12.42 17.02
C VAL A 190 -2.09 -12.62 16.37
N VAL A 191 -2.22 -13.60 15.48
CA VAL A 191 -3.51 -13.97 14.89
C VAL A 191 -4.18 -15.07 15.72
N THR A 192 -5.40 -14.82 16.19
CA THR A 192 -6.19 -15.77 16.97
C THR A 192 -6.43 -17.07 16.20
N GLY A 193 -6.11 -18.20 16.84
CA GLY A 193 -6.31 -19.55 16.29
C GLY A 193 -5.15 -20.09 15.46
N LEU A 194 -4.04 -19.34 15.34
CA LEU A 194 -2.83 -19.78 14.65
C LEU A 194 -1.68 -20.03 15.63
N ASP A 195 -0.82 -20.99 15.29
CA ASP A 195 0.46 -21.21 15.98
C ASP A 195 1.48 -20.16 15.53
N TYR A 196 1.53 -19.06 16.26
CA TYR A 196 2.34 -17.90 15.91
C TYR A 196 3.85 -18.17 15.97
N GLU A 197 4.32 -18.98 16.91
CA GLU A 197 5.74 -19.33 17.01
C GLU A 197 6.17 -20.20 15.82
N LYS A 198 5.31 -21.14 15.40
CA LYS A 198 5.54 -21.89 14.15
C LYS A 198 5.57 -20.96 12.94
N ALA A 199 4.63 -20.02 12.83
CA ALA A 199 4.60 -19.08 11.70
C ALA A 199 5.84 -18.18 11.65
N LYS A 200 6.32 -17.70 12.80
CA LYS A 200 7.59 -16.98 12.91
C LYS A 200 8.78 -17.81 12.49
N ALA A 201 8.88 -19.06 12.97
CA ALA A 201 9.96 -19.96 12.60
C ALA A 201 9.98 -20.23 11.09
N GLN A 202 8.81 -20.42 10.49
CA GLN A 202 8.64 -20.53 9.04
C GLN A 202 9.09 -19.27 8.30
N PHE A 203 8.71 -18.09 8.81
CA PHE A 203 9.11 -16.81 8.21
C PHE A 203 10.63 -16.58 8.30
N GLN A 204 11.29 -17.03 9.38
CA GLN A 204 12.77 -17.02 9.43
C GLN A 204 13.40 -17.89 8.31
N GLY A 205 12.76 -19.00 7.94
CA GLY A 205 13.16 -19.80 6.78
C GLY A 205 13.06 -19.03 5.46
N VAL A 206 11.98 -18.27 5.26
CA VAL A 206 11.83 -17.36 4.11
C VAL A 206 12.95 -16.31 4.10
N LEU A 207 13.23 -15.67 5.25
CA LEU A 207 14.29 -14.66 5.35
C LEU A 207 15.68 -15.23 5.11
N ALA A 208 15.94 -16.50 5.45
CA ALA A 208 17.19 -17.18 5.13
C ALA A 208 17.38 -17.31 3.60
N LEU A 209 16.34 -17.69 2.85
CA LEU A 209 16.38 -17.74 1.39
C LEU A 209 16.64 -16.37 0.76
N VAL A 210 16.07 -15.29 1.32
CA VAL A 210 16.37 -13.91 0.89
C VAL A 210 17.85 -13.58 1.10
N LYS A 211 18.43 -13.93 2.25
CA LYS A 211 19.87 -13.73 2.55
C LYS A 211 20.76 -14.52 1.59
N GLU A 212 20.33 -15.70 1.18
CA GLU A 212 20.99 -16.54 0.16
C GLU A 212 20.76 -16.05 -1.29
N LYS A 213 20.06 -14.93 -1.49
CA LYS A 213 19.69 -14.36 -2.80
C LYS A 213 18.74 -15.25 -3.63
N LYS A 214 18.06 -16.21 -3.00
CA LYS A 214 17.03 -17.07 -3.62
C LYS A 214 15.65 -16.40 -3.54
N VAL A 215 15.55 -15.18 -4.07
CA VAL A 215 14.38 -14.30 -3.86
C VAL A 215 13.07 -14.89 -4.42
N ALA A 216 13.14 -15.56 -5.57
CA ALA A 216 11.99 -16.22 -6.20
C ALA A 216 11.45 -17.38 -5.33
N GLU A 217 12.35 -18.24 -4.84
CA GLU A 217 12.00 -19.36 -3.94
C GLU A 217 11.46 -18.84 -2.60
N ALA A 218 12.11 -17.82 -2.04
CA ALA A 218 11.68 -17.18 -0.80
C ALA A 218 10.24 -16.67 -0.91
N TYR A 219 9.93 -15.95 -1.99
CA TYR A 219 8.60 -15.39 -2.20
C TYR A 219 7.55 -16.47 -2.50
N ALA A 220 7.88 -17.49 -3.28
CA ALA A 220 6.97 -18.60 -3.52
C ALA A 220 6.61 -19.34 -2.21
N LEU A 221 7.61 -19.59 -1.35
CA LEU A 221 7.42 -20.21 -0.04
C LEU A 221 6.60 -19.31 0.90
N ASP A 222 6.88 -18.02 0.93
CA ASP A 222 6.13 -17.02 1.71
C ASP A 222 4.64 -17.03 1.34
N ARG A 223 4.34 -17.07 0.03
CA ARG A 223 2.97 -17.15 -0.50
C ARG A 223 2.29 -18.47 -0.19
N GLU A 224 2.98 -19.59 -0.37
CA GLU A 224 2.43 -20.92 -0.07
C GLU A 224 2.03 -21.04 1.41
N LEU A 225 2.95 -20.67 2.30
CA LEU A 225 2.75 -20.77 3.74
C LEU A 225 1.74 -19.73 4.26
N GLY A 226 1.74 -18.52 3.72
CA GLY A 226 0.73 -17.51 4.02
C GLY A 226 -0.68 -18.04 3.72
N ARG A 227 -0.88 -18.53 2.49
CA ARG A 227 -2.19 -19.05 2.04
C ARG A 227 -2.67 -20.23 2.89
N ALA A 228 -1.75 -21.13 3.26
CA ALA A 228 -2.07 -22.25 4.14
C ALA A 228 -2.56 -21.81 5.53
N ASN A 229 -2.21 -20.60 5.98
CA ASN A 229 -2.65 -20.00 7.23
C ASN A 229 -3.77 -18.96 7.06
N GLY A 230 -4.33 -18.83 5.85
CA GLY A 230 -5.43 -17.92 5.54
C GLY A 230 -5.04 -16.45 5.33
N PHE A 231 -3.77 -16.18 5.05
CA PHE A 231 -3.22 -14.86 4.71
C PHE A 231 -2.59 -14.88 3.32
N PRO A 232 -2.31 -13.73 2.68
CA PRO A 232 -1.61 -13.77 1.40
C PRO A 232 -0.16 -14.23 1.56
N THR A 233 0.54 -13.77 2.58
CA THR A 233 1.96 -14.06 2.83
C THR A 233 2.17 -14.34 4.32
N LEU A 234 3.26 -15.02 4.69
CA LEU A 234 3.69 -15.04 6.10
C LEU A 234 4.14 -13.64 6.53
N TYR A 235 4.64 -12.81 5.61
CA TYR A 235 4.93 -11.42 5.89
C TYR A 235 3.70 -10.67 6.43
N ALA A 236 2.55 -10.76 5.75
CA ALA A 236 1.29 -10.17 6.23
C ALA A 236 0.82 -10.75 7.56
N LEU A 237 1.07 -12.04 7.80
CA LEU A 237 0.69 -12.73 9.05
C LEU A 237 1.61 -12.37 10.23
N THR A 238 2.87 -12.00 9.97
CA THR A 238 3.86 -11.68 11.01
C THR A 238 4.11 -10.17 11.15
N GLY A 239 3.64 -9.37 10.20
CA GLY A 239 3.72 -7.91 10.17
C GLY A 239 2.34 -7.26 10.16
N GLN A 240 1.80 -6.97 11.35
CA GLN A 240 0.49 -6.32 11.53
C GLN A 240 0.33 -5.04 10.71
N PHE A 241 1.35 -4.18 10.70
CA PHE A 241 1.34 -2.89 9.97
C PHE A 241 1.32 -3.04 8.44
N GLU A 242 1.73 -4.18 7.91
CA GLU A 242 1.79 -4.44 6.46
C GLU A 242 0.59 -5.28 6.00
N CYS A 243 -0.13 -5.86 6.96
CA CYS A 243 -1.22 -6.78 6.72
C CYS A 243 -2.35 -6.14 5.92
N PHE A 244 -2.70 -4.88 6.17
CA PHE A 244 -3.77 -4.18 5.45
C PHE A 244 -3.45 -4.06 3.96
N ALA A 245 -2.30 -3.47 3.65
CA ALA A 245 -1.84 -3.27 2.28
C ALA A 245 -1.67 -4.59 1.51
N GLU A 246 -1.06 -5.59 2.14
CA GLU A 246 -0.93 -6.93 1.58
C GLU A 246 -2.30 -7.55 1.30
N ALA A 247 -3.20 -7.58 2.30
CA ALA A 247 -4.51 -8.21 2.17
C ALA A 247 -5.32 -7.60 1.02
N VAL A 248 -5.37 -6.27 0.90
CA VAL A 248 -6.09 -5.62 -0.20
C VAL A 248 -5.42 -5.92 -1.55
N ALA A 249 -4.09 -5.82 -1.65
CA ALA A 249 -3.37 -6.03 -2.91
C ALA A 249 -3.60 -7.42 -3.50
N TYR A 250 -3.54 -8.47 -2.67
CA TYR A 250 -3.83 -9.83 -3.13
C TYR A 250 -5.34 -10.08 -3.29
N TYR A 251 -6.22 -9.42 -2.55
CA TYR A 251 -7.66 -9.51 -2.81
C TYR A 251 -8.05 -8.98 -4.19
N ILE A 252 -7.29 -8.01 -4.71
CA ILE A 252 -7.45 -7.52 -6.08
C ILE A 252 -6.86 -8.50 -7.10
N PHE A 253 -5.60 -8.91 -6.93
CA PHE A 253 -4.87 -9.64 -7.98
C PHE A 253 -4.96 -11.16 -7.91
N ASP A 254 -5.11 -11.77 -6.72
CA ASP A 254 -5.21 -13.22 -6.57
C ASP A 254 -6.68 -13.65 -6.59
N PRO A 255 -7.18 -14.27 -7.68
CA PRO A 255 -8.58 -14.67 -7.78
C PRO A 255 -8.97 -15.74 -6.75
N THR A 256 -8.00 -16.38 -6.10
CA THR A 256 -8.22 -17.37 -5.05
C THR A 256 -8.21 -16.77 -3.64
N ALA A 257 -7.84 -15.50 -3.46
CA ALA A 257 -7.83 -14.82 -2.16
C ALA A 257 -9.13 -14.99 -1.35
N PRO A 258 -10.33 -14.86 -1.93
CA PRO A 258 -11.57 -15.07 -1.20
C PRO A 258 -11.75 -16.46 -0.59
N GLN A 259 -11.01 -17.47 -1.06
CA GLN A 259 -11.14 -18.87 -0.64
C GLN A 259 -10.33 -19.19 0.60
N TYR A 260 -9.21 -18.47 0.82
CA TYR A 260 -8.33 -18.70 1.96
C TYR A 260 -8.43 -17.61 3.02
N TYR A 261 -8.94 -16.42 2.70
CA TYR A 261 -9.21 -15.41 3.73
C TYR A 261 -10.29 -15.82 4.72
N ARG A 262 -10.11 -15.38 5.96
CA ARG A 262 -11.17 -15.44 6.98
C ARG A 262 -12.41 -14.72 6.46
N LYS A 263 -13.60 -15.26 6.78
CA LYS A 263 -14.88 -14.72 6.32
C LYS A 263 -15.05 -13.24 6.69
N ASP A 264 -14.63 -12.87 7.90
CA ASP A 264 -14.76 -11.51 8.40
C ASP A 264 -13.82 -10.56 7.67
N LEU A 265 -12.54 -10.95 7.47
CA LEU A 265 -11.60 -10.21 6.64
C LEU A 265 -12.13 -10.00 5.23
N LYS A 266 -12.61 -11.06 4.57
CA LYS A 266 -13.22 -10.95 3.23
C LYS A 266 -14.37 -9.93 3.22
N THR A 267 -15.27 -10.02 4.20
CA THR A 267 -16.44 -9.13 4.31
C THR A 267 -15.99 -7.68 4.50
N TYR A 268 -14.97 -7.44 5.32
CA TYR A 268 -14.42 -6.12 5.57
C TYR A 268 -13.77 -5.53 4.31
N LEU A 269 -12.99 -6.33 3.57
CA LEU A 269 -12.38 -5.92 2.30
C LEU A 269 -13.44 -5.59 1.23
N ASP A 270 -14.51 -6.38 1.15
CA ASP A 270 -15.64 -6.11 0.24
C ASP A 270 -16.28 -4.75 0.55
N ILE A 271 -16.41 -4.36 1.83
CA ILE A 271 -16.94 -3.05 2.23
C ILE A 271 -16.04 -1.93 1.75
N ILE A 272 -14.72 -2.02 1.97
CA ILE A 272 -13.77 -0.97 1.59
C ILE A 272 -13.75 -0.77 0.07
N LEU A 273 -13.76 -1.87 -0.68
CA LEU A 273 -13.68 -1.87 -2.14
C LEU A 273 -15.02 -1.59 -2.85
N SER A 274 -16.09 -1.36 -2.09
CA SER A 274 -17.43 -1.01 -2.61
C SER A 274 -17.81 0.46 -2.41
N GLN A 275 -16.96 1.23 -1.71
CA GLN A 275 -17.13 2.68 -1.49
C GLN A 275 -16.58 3.49 -2.67
#